data_AF-A0A151FAD0-F1
#
_entry.id   AF-A0A151FAD0-F1
#
_cell.length_a   1.000
_cell.length_b   1.000
_cell.length_c   1.000
_cell.angle_alpha   90.00
_cell.angle_beta   90.00
_cell.angle_gamma   90.00
#
_symmetry.space_group_name_H-M   'P 1'
#
loop_
_entity.id
_entity.type
_entity.pdbx_description
1 polymer ?
#
loop_
_entity_poly.entity_id
_entity_poly.type
_entity_poly.pdbx_seq_one_letter_code
_entity_poly.pdbx_strand_id
1 'polypeptide(L)'
;MQIVHVGLALASAVENREIWGSIYHIAGGEKCRTTYKEYIDCVLDVLGLGSNCLPEEAFSTGKFHCGFMDTCRSQTLLHYQRHTLEDYYKEVRKMVGWKRWFMWSVRWAARIHLLRKSKFYQKNRWKSLV
;
A
#
# COMPACT_ATOMS: atom_id res chain seq x y z
N MET A 1 4.76 -1.88 9.39
CA MET A 1 3.84 -0.86 9.95
C MET A 1 2.42 -1.40 10.19
N GLN A 2 1.72 -1.99 9.20
CA GLN A 2 0.43 -2.66 9.43
C GLN A 2 0.49 -3.75 10.52
N ILE A 3 1.57 -4.54 10.56
CA ILE A 3 1.77 -5.59 11.58
C ILE A 3 1.82 -5.00 13.00
N VAL A 4 2.39 -3.80 13.18
CA VAL A 4 2.52 -3.16 14.50
C VAL A 4 1.16 -2.67 14.99
N HIS A 5 0.34 -2.11 14.10
CA HIS A 5 -1.03 -1.69 14.42
C HIS A 5 -1.90 -2.87 14.85
N VAL A 6 -1.82 -3.99 14.14
CA VAL A 6 -2.57 -5.20 14.51
C VAL A 6 -2.05 -5.78 15.83
N GLY A 7 -0.74 -5.87 16.01
CA GLY A 7 -0.14 -6.37 17.26
C GLY A 7 -0.56 -5.53 18.46
N LEU A 8 -0.56 -4.21 18.33
CA LEU A 8 -0.98 -3.31 19.39
C LEU A 8 -2.48 -3.41 19.66
N ALA A 9 -3.32 -3.52 18.62
CA ALA A 9 -4.75 -3.73 18.77
C ALA A 9 -5.06 -5.01 19.57
N LEU A 10 -4.36 -6.11 19.24
CA LEU A 10 -4.51 -7.38 19.92
C LEU A 10 -4.00 -7.33 21.38
N ALA A 11 -2.88 -6.65 21.63
CA ALA A 11 -2.38 -6.47 22.99
C ALA A 11 -3.35 -5.65 23.86
N SER A 12 -3.83 -4.52 23.35
CA SER A 12 -4.81 -3.67 24.06
C SER A 12 -6.18 -4.34 24.23
N ALA A 13 -6.55 -5.25 23.32
CA ALA A 13 -7.81 -6.00 23.40
C ALA A 13 -7.89 -6.91 24.62
N VAL A 14 -6.76 -7.49 25.07
CA VAL A 14 -6.72 -8.37 26.25
C VAL A 14 -7.13 -7.61 27.52
N GLU A 15 -6.83 -6.32 27.60
CA GLU A 15 -7.07 -5.50 28.79
C GLU A 15 -8.40 -4.74 28.74
N ASN A 16 -9.03 -4.62 27.57
CA ASN A 16 -10.26 -3.85 27.39
C ASN A 16 -11.51 -4.75 27.41
N ARG A 17 -12.34 -4.61 28.46
CA ARG A 17 -13.57 -5.43 28.58
C ARG A 17 -14.67 -5.05 27.58
N GLU A 18 -14.67 -3.83 27.05
CA GLU A 18 -15.73 -3.31 26.17
C GLU A 18 -15.70 -3.91 24.76
N ILE A 19 -14.60 -4.59 24.38
CA ILE A 19 -14.45 -5.21 23.06
C ILE A 19 -15.09 -6.59 22.95
N TRP A 20 -15.42 -7.24 24.07
CA TRP A 20 -15.99 -8.57 24.07
C TRP A 20 -17.44 -8.56 23.57
N GLY A 21 -17.81 -9.55 22.76
CA GLY A 21 -19.16 -9.68 22.21
C GLY A 21 -19.48 -8.78 21.02
N SER A 22 -18.47 -8.11 20.43
CA SER A 22 -18.61 -7.29 19.24
C SER A 22 -17.55 -7.64 18.18
N ILE A 23 -17.85 -7.34 16.91
CA ILE A 23 -16.91 -7.51 15.79
C ILE A 23 -16.36 -6.13 15.41
N TYR A 24 -15.05 -6.04 15.22
CA TYR A 24 -14.35 -4.80 14.91
C TYR A 24 -13.44 -4.96 13.70
N HIS A 25 -13.37 -3.92 12.86
CA HIS A 25 -12.35 -3.83 11.83
C HIS A 25 -11.04 -3.27 12.41
N ILE A 26 -9.93 -3.90 12.03
CA ILE A 26 -8.57 -3.46 12.35
C ILE A 26 -7.86 -3.07 11.05
N ALA A 27 -7.58 -1.78 10.88
CA ALA A 27 -6.87 -1.23 9.72
C ALA A 27 -6.12 0.05 10.11
N GLY A 28 -5.30 0.61 9.22
CA GLY A 28 -4.47 1.79 9.53
C GLY A 28 -5.22 3.14 9.57
N GLY A 29 -6.55 3.13 9.43
CA GLY A 29 -7.38 4.35 9.46
C GLY A 29 -7.18 5.27 8.26
N GLU A 30 -7.67 6.49 8.37
CA GLU A 30 -7.68 7.48 7.26
C GLU A 30 -6.27 7.84 6.79
N LYS A 31 -5.34 7.98 7.73
CA LYS A 31 -3.93 8.30 7.44
C LYS A 31 -3.17 7.17 6.74
N CYS A 32 -3.80 6.01 6.56
CA CYS A 32 -3.26 4.88 5.79
C CYS A 32 -4.06 4.55 4.53
N ARG A 33 -5.01 5.40 4.12
CA ARG A 33 -5.78 5.19 2.88
C ARG A 33 -4.97 5.64 1.67
N THR A 34 -4.99 4.83 0.62
CA THR A 34 -4.37 5.11 -0.68
C THR A 34 -4.99 4.22 -1.73
N THR A 35 -4.94 4.63 -2.99
CA THR A 35 -5.26 3.75 -4.11
C THR A 35 -4.08 2.81 -4.42
N TYR A 36 -4.35 1.68 -5.07
CA TYR A 36 -3.27 0.77 -5.47
C TYR A 36 -2.28 1.43 -6.44
N LYS A 37 -2.77 2.31 -7.33
CA LYS A 37 -1.93 3.07 -8.27
C LYS A 37 -0.96 3.98 -7.51
N GLU A 38 -1.48 4.83 -6.63
CA GLU A 38 -0.66 5.74 -5.82
C GLU A 38 0.34 4.98 -4.94
N TYR A 39 -0.10 3.90 -4.29
CA TYR A 39 0.79 3.07 -3.47
C TYR A 39 1.97 2.52 -4.28
N ILE A 40 1.68 1.91 -5.44
CA ILE A 40 2.72 1.36 -6.31
C ILE A 40 3.61 2.49 -6.83
N ASP A 41 3.05 3.64 -7.18
CA ASP A 41 3.84 4.76 -7.67
C ASP A 41 4.83 5.28 -6.62
N CYS A 42 4.35 5.50 -5.39
CA CYS A 42 5.20 5.89 -4.26
C CYS A 42 6.29 4.85 -3.99
N VAL A 43 5.94 3.55 -3.97
CA VAL A 43 6.91 2.48 -3.72
C VAL A 43 7.96 2.40 -4.83
N LEU A 44 7.56 2.49 -6.10
CA LEU A 44 8.50 2.48 -7.23
C LEU A 44 9.43 3.69 -7.21
N ASP A 45 8.92 4.88 -6.86
CA ASP A 45 9.77 6.06 -6.69
C ASP A 45 10.80 5.88 -5.56
N VAL A 46 10.34 5.41 -4.39
CA VAL A 46 11.20 5.13 -3.23
C VAL A 46 12.29 4.12 -3.58
N LEU A 47 11.98 3.09 -4.38
CA LEU A 47 12.94 2.11 -4.87
C LEU A 47 13.92 2.67 -5.91
N GLY A 48 13.67 3.84 -6.49
CA GLY A 48 14.54 4.47 -7.50
C GLY A 48 14.13 4.19 -8.94
N LEU A 49 12.97 3.56 -9.15
CA LEU A 49 12.42 3.31 -10.49
C LEU A 49 11.67 4.52 -11.06
N GLY A 50 11.34 5.48 -10.19
CA GLY A 50 10.72 6.76 -10.51
C GLY A 50 9.19 6.74 -10.43
N SER A 51 8.61 7.91 -10.19
CA SER A 51 7.17 8.15 -10.31
C SER A 51 6.70 8.00 -11.75
N ASN A 52 5.43 7.64 -11.93
CA ASN A 52 4.77 7.31 -13.19
C ASN A 52 5.51 6.23 -14.01
N CYS A 53 6.15 5.29 -13.31
CA CYS A 53 6.85 4.18 -13.94
C CYS A 53 5.89 3.23 -14.68
N LEU A 54 4.63 3.13 -14.24
CA LEU A 54 3.59 2.33 -14.90
C LEU A 54 2.48 3.26 -15.42
N PRO A 55 2.01 3.08 -16.67
CA PRO A 55 0.94 3.87 -17.23
C PRO A 55 -0.43 3.36 -16.73
N GLU A 56 -1.50 4.13 -16.95
CA GLU A 56 -2.83 3.81 -16.39
C GLU A 56 -3.39 2.48 -16.86
N GLU A 57 -3.09 2.10 -18.11
CA GLU A 57 -3.55 0.85 -18.72
C GLU A 57 -2.98 -0.38 -18.03
N ALA A 58 -1.91 -0.23 -17.25
CA ALA A 58 -1.33 -1.30 -16.45
C ALA A 58 -2.16 -1.63 -15.21
N PHE A 59 -3.11 -0.78 -14.83
CA PHE A 59 -3.99 -0.95 -13.69
C PHE A 59 -5.38 -1.42 -14.12
N SER A 60 -6.05 -2.14 -13.22
CA SER A 60 -7.43 -2.57 -13.46
C SER A 60 -8.39 -1.43 -13.18
N THR A 61 -9.43 -1.29 -14.01
CA THR A 61 -10.59 -0.43 -13.76
C THR A 61 -11.75 -1.16 -13.08
N GLY A 62 -11.57 -2.46 -12.78
CA GLY A 62 -12.57 -3.32 -12.17
C GLY A 62 -12.54 -3.32 -10.64
N LYS A 63 -13.42 -4.15 -10.03
CA LYS A 63 -13.51 -4.29 -8.57
C LYS A 63 -12.20 -4.85 -8.00
N PHE A 64 -11.70 -4.22 -6.95
CA PHE A 64 -10.57 -4.68 -6.16
C PHE A 64 -11.07 -5.32 -4.85
N HIS A 65 -10.35 -6.33 -4.35
CA HIS A 65 -10.78 -7.08 -3.16
C HIS A 65 -10.49 -6.34 -1.85
N CYS A 66 -9.58 -5.36 -1.86
CA CYS A 66 -9.33 -4.50 -0.71
C CYS A 66 -10.22 -3.25 -0.77
N GLY A 67 -10.60 -2.76 0.41
CA GLY A 67 -11.35 -1.53 0.57
C GLY A 67 -10.95 -0.79 1.84
N PHE A 68 -11.41 0.45 1.95
CA PHE A 68 -11.27 1.22 3.18
C PHE A 68 -12.25 0.70 4.24
N MET A 69 -11.75 0.55 5.47
CA MET A 69 -12.56 0.11 6.60
C MET A 69 -12.89 1.30 7.50
N ASP A 70 -14.06 1.25 8.12
CA ASP A 70 -14.37 2.09 9.27
C ASP A 70 -13.73 1.47 10.52
N THR A 71 -12.85 2.25 11.16
CA THR A 71 -12.09 1.88 12.35
C THR A 71 -12.33 2.83 13.51
N CYS A 72 -13.31 3.74 13.45
CA CYS A 72 -13.52 4.75 14.48
C CYS A 72 -13.71 4.09 15.86
N ARG A 73 -14.63 3.13 15.95
CA ARG A 73 -14.93 2.44 17.22
C ARG A 73 -13.74 1.62 17.74
N SER A 74 -13.05 0.89 16.86
CA SER A 74 -11.90 0.08 17.27
C SER A 74 -10.71 0.95 17.71
N GLN A 75 -10.48 2.07 17.02
CA GLN A 75 -9.42 3.00 17.38
C GLN A 75 -9.70 3.72 18.71
N THR A 76 -10.95 4.10 18.98
CA THR A 76 -11.34 4.70 20.28
C THR A 76 -11.10 3.75 21.44
N LEU A 77 -11.33 2.44 21.26
CA LEU A 77 -11.19 1.45 22.33
C LEU A 77 -9.75 0.94 22.49
N LEU A 78 -9.00 0.83 21.40
CA LEU A 78 -7.71 0.11 21.37
C LEU A 78 -6.50 1.00 21.10
N HIS A 79 -6.70 2.25 20.68
CA HIS A 79 -5.62 3.25 20.49
C HIS A 79 -4.39 2.75 19.71
N TYR A 80 -4.63 1.96 18.65
CA TYR A 80 -3.59 1.19 17.97
C TYR A 80 -3.01 1.87 16.73
N GLN A 81 -3.74 2.79 16.11
CA GLN A 81 -3.30 3.53 14.92
C GLN A 81 -2.30 4.65 15.29
N ARG A 82 -1.03 4.28 15.43
CA ARG A 82 0.05 5.20 15.86
C ARG A 82 0.94 5.71 14.73
N HIS A 83 0.77 5.21 13.51
CA HIS A 83 1.62 5.55 12.37
C HIS A 83 0.79 5.83 11.11
N THR A 84 1.38 6.57 10.19
CA THR A 84 0.76 6.99 8.92
C THR A 84 1.42 6.30 7.74
N LEU A 85 0.75 6.21 6.60
CA LEU A 85 1.35 5.63 5.37
C LEU A 85 2.68 6.31 4.99
N GLU A 86 2.81 7.61 5.27
CA GLU A 86 4.04 8.35 5.03
C GLU A 86 5.20 7.87 5.94
N ASP A 87 4.92 7.50 7.18
CA ASP A 87 5.93 6.91 8.08
C ASP A 87 6.44 5.59 7.51
N TYR A 88 5.55 4.77 6.92
CA TYR A 88 5.96 3.57 6.21
C TYR A 88 6.88 3.89 5.02
N TYR A 89 6.54 4.88 4.20
CA TYR A 89 7.40 5.27 3.08
C TYR A 89 8.76 5.79 3.53
N LYS A 90 8.82 6.55 4.63
CA LYS A 90 10.09 6.99 5.23
C LYS A 90 10.96 5.80 5.66
N GLU A 91 10.36 4.81 6.32
CA GLU A 91 11.09 3.61 6.74
C GLU A 91 11.58 2.79 5.55
N VAL A 92 10.75 2.58 4.52
CA VAL A 92 11.17 1.90 3.28
C VAL A 92 12.31 2.69 2.60
N ARG A 93 12.22 4.02 2.55
CA ARG A 93 13.27 4.87 1.96
C ARG A 93 14.59 4.73 2.71
N LYS A 94 14.57 4.66 4.05
CA LYS A 94 15.77 4.37 4.86
C LYS A 94 16.37 3.00 4.54
N MET A 95 15.53 1.97 4.40
CA MET A 95 15.99 0.60 4.07
C MET A 95 16.62 0.51 2.67
N VAL A 96 16.07 1.22 1.69
CA VAL A 96 16.64 1.28 0.33
C VAL A 96 17.95 2.06 0.34
N GLY A 97 17.96 3.24 0.97
CA GLY A 97 19.13 4.10 1.09
C GLY A 97 19.84 4.32 -0.24
N TRP A 98 21.16 4.14 -0.25
CA TRP A 98 22.01 4.30 -1.44
C TRP A 98 21.70 3.32 -2.59
N LYS A 99 21.04 2.18 -2.34
CA LYS A 99 20.69 1.20 -3.39
C LYS A 99 19.73 1.79 -4.42
N ARG A 100 19.03 2.87 -4.08
CA ARG A 100 18.16 3.63 -5.00
C ARG A 100 18.90 4.04 -6.27
N TRP A 101 20.17 4.43 -6.17
CA TRP A 101 20.97 4.86 -7.31
C TRP A 101 21.27 3.71 -8.27
N PHE A 102 21.54 2.52 -7.74
CA PHE A 102 21.71 1.31 -8.56
C PHE A 102 20.41 0.94 -9.28
N MET A 103 19.28 1.00 -8.55
CA MET A 103 17.95 0.74 -9.12
C MET A 103 17.57 1.72 -10.23
N TRP A 104 18.00 2.97 -10.12
CA TRP A 104 17.78 3.98 -11.16
C TRP A 104 18.42 3.60 -12.50
N SER A 105 19.57 2.91 -12.49
CA SER A 105 20.23 2.46 -13.73
C SER A 105 19.46 1.32 -14.42
N VAL A 106 18.80 0.44 -13.66
CA VAL A 106 18.03 -0.69 -14.20
C VAL A 106 16.56 -0.36 -14.46
N ARG A 107 16.14 0.90 -14.28
CA ARG A 107 14.72 1.30 -14.27
C ARG A 107 13.96 0.89 -15.53
N TRP A 108 14.58 1.01 -16.69
CA TRP A 108 13.95 0.70 -17.97
C TRP A 108 13.68 -0.80 -18.14
N ALA A 109 14.67 -1.63 -17.78
CA ALA A 109 14.52 -3.09 -17.79
C ALA A 109 13.45 -3.54 -16.79
N ALA A 110 13.46 -2.97 -15.58
CA ALA A 110 12.44 -3.23 -14.56
C ALA A 110 11.04 -2.84 -15.04
N ARG A 111 10.87 -1.66 -15.63
CA ARG A 111 9.60 -1.20 -16.21
C ARG A 111 9.06 -2.18 -17.25
N ILE A 112 9.89 -2.60 -18.20
CA ILE A 112 9.48 -3.56 -19.23
C ILE A 112 9.06 -4.90 -18.59
N HIS A 113 9.83 -5.39 -17.63
CA HIS A 113 9.51 -6.63 -16.93
C HIS A 113 8.17 -6.55 -16.17
N LEU A 114 7.92 -5.44 -15.47
CA LEU A 114 6.66 -5.19 -14.76
C LEU A 114 5.46 -5.11 -15.71
N LEU A 115 5.60 -4.37 -16.82
CA LEU A 115 4.55 -4.24 -17.83
C LEU A 115 4.22 -5.57 -18.50
N ARG A 116 5.23 -6.41 -18.77
CA ARG A 116 5.01 -7.77 -19.32
C ARG A 116 4.24 -8.65 -18.35
N LYS A 117 4.37 -8.47 -17.03
CA LYS A 117 3.62 -9.22 -16.02
C LYS A 117 2.20 -8.71 -15.81
N SER A 118 1.92 -7.43 -16.10
CA SER A 118 0.56 -6.90 -15.98
C SER A 118 -0.34 -7.47 -17.08
N LYS A 119 -1.22 -8.41 -16.69
CA LYS A 119 -2.28 -8.94 -17.57
C LYS A 119 -3.20 -7.83 -18.10
N PHE A 120 -3.43 -6.79 -17.29
CA PHE A 120 -4.27 -5.66 -17.67
C PHE A 120 -3.60 -4.78 -18.73
N TYR A 121 -2.28 -4.57 -18.63
CA TYR A 121 -1.54 -3.82 -19.65
C TYR A 121 -1.63 -4.50 -21.02
N GLN A 122 -1.45 -5.82 -21.08
CA GLN A 122 -1.55 -6.56 -22.34
C GLN A 122 -2.97 -6.47 -22.95
N LYS A 123 -4.00 -6.59 -22.10
CA LYS A 123 -5.41 -6.56 -22.52
C LYS A 123 -5.87 -5.16 -22.96
N ASN A 124 -5.46 -4.12 -22.24
CA ASN A 124 -5.89 -2.74 -22.49
C ASN A 124 -5.11 -2.08 -23.63
N ARG A 125 -3.81 -2.42 -23.81
CA ARG A 125 -3.01 -1.96 -24.95
C ARG A 125 -3.54 -2.46 -26.29
N TRP A 126 -4.17 -3.63 -26.32
CA TRP A 126 -4.83 -4.15 -27.53
C TRP A 126 -6.05 -3.30 -27.91
N LYS A 127 -6.82 -2.83 -26.92
CA LYS A 127 -8.01 -2.00 -27.14
C LYS A 127 -7.71 -0.55 -27.55
N SER A 128 -6.51 -0.04 -27.31
CA SER A 128 -6.11 1.31 -27.71
C SER A 128 -5.45 1.36 -29.10
N LEU A 129 -5.21 0.20 -29.72
CA LEU A 129 -4.65 0.06 -31.08
C LEU A 129 -5.70 -0.33 -32.13
N VAL A 130 -6.96 -0.53 -31.71
CA VAL A 130 -8.14 -0.78 -32.53
C VAL A 130 -9.07 0.42 -32.36
#